data_AF-A0AAV0E0N3-F1
#
_entry.id   AF-A0AAV0E0N3-F1
#
_cell.length_a   1.000
_cell.length_b   1.000
_cell.length_c   1.000
_cell.angle_alpha   90.00
_cell.angle_beta   90.00
_cell.angle_gamma   90.00
#
_symmetry.space_group_name_H-M   'P 1'
#
loop_
_entity.id
_entity.type
_entity.pdbx_description
1 polymer ?
#
loop_
_entity_poly.entity_id
_entity_poly.type
_entity_poly.pdbx_seq_one_letter_code
_entity_poly.pdbx_strand_id
1 'polypeptide(L)'
;MASSLSPPEVRMELHSVNREKLLNSLRANLSSFSRPSQGFVFLQGGEDQSRYCTDHDELFRQESYFAYLFGVKEPGFYGAIDVASGESMLFAPRLPDSYAVWLGEIKPVSYFKEIYRVNKVLYTDEIVHVLFDLYKGKGDPLLFLLHGLNTDSEKFSKPAEFQGIESFERDLDTLHPILAECRVIKSTLELALIQFANDISSEAHVEVMRSIKVGMKEYQLESMFLHHTYFFGGCRHCSYTCICATGENGSVLHYGHAAAPNDKILRVRPRPRKMTREWNACQDELTGTTLVASS
;
A
#
# COMPACT_ATOMS: atom_id res chain seq x y z
N MET A 1 16.16 -23.89 -8.96
CA MET A 1 14.80 -23.49 -8.59
C MET A 1 14.07 -23.10 -9.85
N ALA A 2 12.82 -23.52 -10.00
CA ALA A 2 11.96 -23.08 -11.11
C ALA A 2 10.55 -22.93 -10.52
N SER A 3 9.93 -21.78 -10.77
CA SER A 3 8.52 -21.54 -10.46
C SER A 3 7.72 -21.59 -11.75
N SER A 4 6.51 -22.16 -11.70
CA SER A 4 5.53 -22.03 -12.78
C SER A 4 4.65 -20.79 -12.65
N LEU A 5 4.78 -20.05 -11.54
CA LEU A 5 4.04 -18.83 -11.28
C LEU A 5 4.68 -17.65 -12.02
N SER A 6 3.85 -16.75 -12.52
CA SER A 6 4.28 -15.50 -13.15
C SER A 6 3.50 -14.33 -12.53
N PRO A 7 4.15 -13.19 -12.23
CA PRO A 7 3.45 -12.03 -11.70
C PRO A 7 2.28 -11.62 -12.59
N PRO A 8 1.05 -11.51 -12.06
CA PRO A 8 -0.08 -11.10 -12.86
C PRO A 8 0.05 -9.63 -13.22
N GLU A 9 -0.51 -9.24 -14.37
CA GLU A 9 -0.69 -7.84 -14.68
C GLU A 9 -1.70 -7.21 -13.69
N VAL A 10 -1.28 -6.15 -13.01
CA VAL A 10 -2.18 -5.37 -12.16
C VAL A 10 -3.07 -4.52 -13.04
N ARG A 11 -4.33 -4.95 -13.19
CA ARG A 11 -5.33 -4.21 -13.96
C ARG A 11 -5.75 -2.95 -13.21
N MET A 12 -5.42 -1.78 -13.76
CA MET A 12 -5.75 -0.47 -13.16
C MET A 12 -7.25 -0.18 -13.06
N GLU A 13 -8.07 -0.98 -13.75
CA GLU A 13 -9.52 -1.05 -13.54
C GLU A 13 -9.92 -1.34 -12.09
N LEU A 14 -9.09 -2.10 -11.35
CA LEU A 14 -9.27 -2.35 -9.92
C LEU A 14 -9.48 -1.05 -9.14
N HIS A 15 -8.65 -0.04 -9.41
CA HIS A 15 -8.71 1.25 -8.73
C HIS A 15 -9.96 2.04 -9.14
N SER A 16 -10.38 1.96 -10.40
CA SER A 16 -11.63 2.58 -10.84
C SER A 16 -12.84 1.99 -10.12
N VAL A 17 -12.90 0.66 -9.96
CA VAL A 17 -13.95 -0.03 -9.19
C VAL A 17 -13.93 0.40 -7.72
N ASN A 18 -12.75 0.56 -7.13
CA ASN A 18 -12.62 1.02 -5.75
C ASN A 18 -13.11 2.46 -5.55
N ARG A 19 -12.83 3.37 -6.51
CA ARG A 19 -13.35 4.74 -6.50
C ARG A 19 -14.87 4.78 -6.63
N GLU A 20 -15.44 3.96 -7.52
CA GLU A 20 -16.88 3.85 -7.69
C GLU A 20 -17.56 3.33 -6.41
N LYS A 21 -16.99 2.28 -5.81
CA LYS A 21 -17.44 1.71 -4.54
C LYS A 21 -17.48 2.77 -3.44
N LEU A 22 -16.38 3.53 -3.27
CA LEU A 22 -16.31 4.63 -2.33
C LEU A 22 -17.39 5.70 -2.60
N LEU A 23 -17.52 6.14 -3.85
CA LEU A 23 -18.49 7.17 -4.23
C LEU A 23 -19.93 6.75 -3.92
N ASN A 24 -20.28 5.49 -4.20
CA ASN A 24 -21.60 4.97 -3.91
C ASN A 24 -21.90 4.98 -2.40
N SER A 25 -20.95 4.49 -1.58
CA SER A 25 -21.09 4.49 -0.12
C SER A 25 -21.10 5.90 0.47
N LEU A 26 -20.26 6.80 -0.03
CA LEU A 26 -20.19 8.19 0.43
C LEU A 26 -21.47 8.96 0.10
N ARG A 27 -21.97 8.86 -1.14
CA ARG A 27 -23.22 9.51 -1.55
C ARG A 27 -24.42 8.99 -0.75
N ALA A 28 -24.48 7.68 -0.51
CA ALA A 28 -25.52 7.09 0.34
C ALA A 28 -25.45 7.64 1.77
N ASN A 29 -24.26 7.71 2.37
CA ASN A 29 -24.06 8.29 3.69
C ASN A 29 -24.50 9.77 3.72
N LEU A 30 -24.01 10.61 2.81
CA LEU A 30 -24.38 12.03 2.73
C LEU A 30 -25.90 12.20 2.59
N SER A 31 -26.55 11.40 1.73
CA SER A 31 -28.00 11.46 1.53
C SER A 31 -28.79 11.14 2.81
N SER A 32 -28.32 10.17 3.62
CA SER A 32 -28.96 9.78 4.87
C SER A 32 -28.94 10.89 5.93
N PHE A 33 -27.94 11.78 5.86
CA PHE A 33 -27.83 12.97 6.71
C PHE A 33 -28.38 14.24 6.04
N SER A 34 -29.08 14.11 4.89
CA SER A 34 -29.58 15.25 4.11
C SER A 34 -28.49 16.24 3.68
N ARG A 35 -27.24 15.77 3.54
CA ARG A 35 -26.11 16.55 3.03
C ARG A 35 -26.03 16.45 1.50
N PRO A 36 -25.72 17.55 0.79
CA PRO A 36 -25.55 17.51 -0.65
C PRO A 36 -24.34 16.64 -1.05
N SER A 37 -24.42 15.95 -2.18
CA SER A 37 -23.28 15.24 -2.78
C SER A 37 -22.35 16.21 -3.51
N GLN A 38 -21.77 17.15 -2.76
CA GLN A 38 -20.86 18.17 -3.26
C GLN A 38 -19.55 18.14 -2.47
N GLY A 39 -18.46 18.57 -3.10
CA GLY A 39 -17.11 18.54 -2.55
C GLY A 39 -16.24 17.47 -3.18
N PHE A 40 -15.03 17.34 -2.67
CA PHE A 40 -14.01 16.43 -3.20
C PHE A 40 -13.53 15.50 -2.11
N VAL A 41 -13.50 14.19 -2.37
CA VAL A 41 -12.61 13.29 -1.64
C VAL A 41 -11.19 13.69 -2.00
N PHE A 42 -10.35 13.99 -1.02
CA PHE A 42 -9.00 14.49 -1.29
C PHE A 42 -7.97 13.77 -0.42
N LEU A 43 -6.98 13.16 -1.07
CA LEU A 43 -5.92 12.37 -0.43
C LEU A 43 -4.55 12.85 -0.87
N GLN A 44 -3.60 12.82 0.06
CA GLN A 44 -2.17 13.00 -0.19
C GLN A 44 -1.52 11.62 -0.24
N GLY A 45 -0.75 11.35 -1.29
CA GLY A 45 0.09 10.18 -1.39
C GLY A 45 1.33 10.30 -0.49
N GLY A 46 2.04 9.19 -0.34
CA GLY A 46 3.31 9.13 0.38
C GLY A 46 4.41 9.93 -0.31
N GLU A 47 5.39 10.32 0.49
CA GLU A 47 6.60 11.03 0.07
C GLU A 47 7.83 10.15 0.31
N ASP A 48 8.90 10.40 -0.43
CA ASP A 48 10.19 9.77 -0.15
C ASP A 48 10.68 10.13 1.26
N GLN A 49 11.33 9.17 1.92
CA GLN A 49 11.89 9.37 3.24
C GLN A 49 13.36 8.98 3.24
N SER A 50 14.19 9.86 3.78
CA SER A 50 15.60 9.58 3.99
C SER A 50 15.83 9.08 5.42
N ARG A 51 16.89 8.28 5.59
CA ARG A 51 17.27 7.77 6.92
C ARG A 51 17.80 8.91 7.79
N TYR A 52 17.00 9.32 8.76
CA TYR A 52 17.32 10.41 9.69
C TYR A 52 17.72 11.70 8.93
N CYS A 53 18.93 12.21 9.15
CA CYS A 53 19.46 13.40 8.49
C CYS A 53 20.46 13.08 7.35
N THR A 54 20.49 11.84 6.87
CA THR A 54 21.36 11.42 5.76
C THR A 54 20.65 11.56 4.41
N ASP A 55 21.40 11.39 3.32
CA ASP A 55 20.92 11.34 1.93
C ASP A 55 20.57 9.90 1.47
N HIS A 56 20.49 8.96 2.40
CA HIS A 56 20.11 7.59 2.08
C HIS A 56 18.58 7.45 2.06
N ASP A 57 18.01 7.42 0.88
CA ASP A 57 16.56 7.23 0.70
C ASP A 57 16.14 5.78 0.95
N GLU A 58 15.07 5.62 1.72
CA GLU A 58 14.41 4.33 1.86
C GLU A 58 13.64 3.99 0.60
N LEU A 59 13.48 2.69 0.33
CA LEU A 59 12.70 2.27 -0.81
C LEU A 59 11.23 2.67 -0.60
N PHE A 60 10.75 3.59 -1.43
CA PHE A 60 9.40 4.11 -1.37
C PHE A 60 8.33 3.02 -1.44
N ARG A 61 7.34 3.12 -0.53
CA ARG A 61 6.08 2.37 -0.56
C ARG A 61 4.95 3.37 -0.35
N GLN A 62 3.94 3.29 -1.21
CA GLN A 62 2.79 4.18 -1.19
C GLN A 62 1.94 4.03 0.09
N GLU A 63 1.28 5.12 0.48
CA GLU A 63 0.24 5.14 1.51
C GLU A 63 -0.94 4.25 1.08
N SER A 64 -1.49 3.45 2.00
CA SER A 64 -2.40 2.35 1.66
C SER A 64 -3.76 2.79 1.14
N TYR A 65 -4.34 3.87 1.68
CA TYR A 65 -5.62 4.40 1.20
C TYR A 65 -5.47 5.07 -0.17
N PHE A 66 -4.37 5.79 -0.40
CA PHE A 66 -4.04 6.39 -1.68
C PHE A 66 -3.81 5.31 -2.76
N ALA A 67 -3.01 4.30 -2.44
CA ALA A 67 -2.77 3.15 -3.31
C ALA A 67 -4.08 2.43 -3.65
N TYR A 68 -4.96 2.21 -2.68
CA TYR A 68 -6.25 1.55 -2.88
C TYR A 68 -7.12 2.27 -3.93
N LEU A 69 -7.19 3.60 -3.90
CA LEU A 69 -8.03 4.39 -4.82
C LEU A 69 -7.38 4.71 -6.17
N PHE A 70 -6.06 4.84 -6.25
CA PHE A 70 -5.39 5.35 -7.45
C PHE A 70 -4.32 4.44 -8.04
N GLY A 71 -3.74 3.56 -7.23
CA GLY A 71 -2.66 2.66 -7.64
C GLY A 71 -1.35 3.32 -8.04
N VAL A 72 -1.18 4.59 -7.68
CA VAL A 72 0.00 5.41 -8.02
C VAL A 72 1.23 4.90 -7.31
N LYS A 73 2.30 4.70 -8.07
CA LYS A 73 3.57 4.14 -7.59
C LYS A 73 4.60 5.22 -7.27
N GLU A 74 4.44 6.42 -7.82
CA GLU A 74 5.33 7.54 -7.62
C GLU A 74 5.04 8.29 -6.31
N PRO A 75 6.07 8.85 -5.65
CA PRO A 75 5.91 9.68 -4.46
C PRO A 75 5.42 11.09 -4.81
N GLY A 76 4.86 11.78 -3.81
CA GLY A 76 4.52 13.21 -3.88
C GLY A 76 3.25 13.55 -4.69
N PHE A 77 2.47 12.55 -5.08
CA PHE A 77 1.20 12.75 -5.77
C PHE A 77 0.06 13.08 -4.79
N TYR A 78 -0.92 13.83 -5.27
CA TYR A 78 -2.22 13.99 -4.63
C TYR A 78 -3.32 13.46 -5.54
N GLY A 79 -4.48 13.18 -4.96
CA GLY A 79 -5.60 12.56 -5.65
C GLY A 79 -6.92 13.16 -5.18
N ALA A 80 -7.79 13.48 -6.13
CA ALA A 80 -9.11 14.01 -5.87
C ALA A 80 -10.19 13.20 -6.60
N ILE A 81 -11.37 13.11 -5.99
CA ILE A 81 -12.57 12.56 -6.62
C ILE A 81 -13.71 13.53 -6.34
N ASP A 82 -14.28 14.11 -7.40
CA ASP A 82 -15.48 14.94 -7.29
C ASP A 82 -16.66 14.05 -6.88
N VAL A 83 -17.24 14.33 -5.72
CA VAL A 83 -18.34 13.54 -5.18
C VAL A 83 -19.59 13.67 -6.04
N ALA A 84 -19.80 14.78 -6.74
CA ALA A 84 -20.98 15.00 -7.57
C ALA A 84 -20.86 14.24 -8.90
N SER A 85 -19.80 14.49 -9.66
CA SER A 85 -19.62 13.93 -11.01
C SER A 85 -19.01 12.53 -11.01
N GLY A 86 -18.24 12.18 -9.97
CA GLY A 86 -17.41 10.99 -9.91
C GLY A 86 -16.12 11.11 -10.72
N GLU A 87 -15.80 12.29 -11.26
CA GLU A 87 -14.54 12.51 -11.95
C GLU A 87 -13.36 12.37 -10.98
N SER A 88 -12.40 11.52 -11.36
CA SER A 88 -11.16 11.27 -10.63
C SER A 88 -10.00 12.05 -11.24
N MET A 89 -9.15 12.59 -10.38
CA MET A 89 -8.05 13.47 -10.75
C MET A 89 -6.80 13.11 -9.97
N LEU A 90 -5.64 13.24 -10.61
CA LEU A 90 -4.33 13.19 -9.94
C LEU A 90 -3.63 14.53 -10.08
N PHE A 91 -2.83 14.88 -9.08
CA PHE A 91 -1.92 16.02 -9.12
C PHE A 91 -0.50 15.51 -8.97
N ALA A 92 0.29 15.61 -10.03
CA ALA A 92 1.68 15.16 -10.10
C ALA A 92 2.63 16.30 -9.70
N PRO A 93 3.75 16.04 -9.00
CA PRO A 93 4.74 17.08 -8.76
C PRO A 93 5.41 17.52 -10.07
N ARG A 94 5.68 18.82 -10.22
CA ARG A 94 6.59 19.30 -11.29
C ARG A 94 8.01 18.95 -10.92
N LEU A 95 8.65 18.15 -11.76
CA LEU A 95 10.03 17.74 -11.56
C LEU A 95 10.99 18.71 -12.24
N PRO A 96 12.13 19.06 -11.62
CA PRO A 96 13.15 19.90 -12.24
C PRO A 96 13.89 19.14 -13.35
N ASP A 97 14.50 19.85 -14.30
CA ASP A 97 15.26 19.26 -15.41
C ASP A 97 16.37 18.30 -14.94
N SER A 98 16.96 18.56 -13.76
CA SER A 98 17.97 17.67 -13.16
C SER A 98 17.43 16.26 -12.88
N TYR A 99 16.13 16.09 -12.67
CA TYR A 99 15.51 14.77 -12.49
C TYR A 99 15.83 13.84 -13.67
N ALA A 100 15.81 14.37 -14.90
CA ALA A 100 16.13 13.62 -16.12
C ALA A 100 17.55 13.03 -16.13
N VAL A 101 18.48 13.70 -15.44
CA VAL A 101 19.88 13.29 -15.34
C VAL A 101 20.07 12.19 -14.31
N TRP A 102 19.39 12.29 -13.16
CA TRP A 102 19.64 11.44 -11.99
C TRP A 102 18.67 10.27 -11.84
N LEU A 103 17.38 10.51 -12.11
CA LEU A 103 16.29 9.60 -11.76
C LEU A 103 15.57 9.03 -12.99
N GLY A 104 15.77 9.65 -14.16
CA GLY A 104 15.28 9.17 -15.44
C GLY A 104 14.23 10.09 -16.07
N GLU A 105 13.59 9.61 -17.14
CA GLU A 105 12.69 10.42 -17.97
C GLU A 105 11.57 11.12 -17.17
N ILE A 106 11.44 12.43 -17.36
CA ILE A 106 10.32 13.22 -16.82
C ILE A 106 9.08 12.91 -17.66
N LYS A 107 8.14 12.17 -17.08
CA LYS A 107 6.91 11.75 -17.77
C LYS A 107 5.91 12.92 -17.86
N PRO A 108 5.25 13.14 -19.01
CA PRO A 108 4.21 14.15 -19.13
C PRO A 108 2.93 13.73 -18.39
N VAL A 109 2.10 14.68 -17.98
CA VAL A 109 0.80 14.38 -17.30
C VAL A 109 -0.12 13.46 -18.10
N SER A 110 -0.03 13.46 -19.44
CA SER A 110 -0.80 12.56 -20.31
C SER A 110 -0.42 11.09 -20.10
N TYR A 111 0.84 10.80 -19.79
CA TYR A 111 1.31 9.45 -19.48
C TYR A 111 0.61 8.93 -18.22
N PHE A 112 0.62 9.72 -17.14
CA PHE A 112 -0.03 9.36 -15.88
C PHE A 112 -1.55 9.19 -16.04
N LYS A 113 -2.18 10.01 -16.87
CA LYS A 113 -3.62 9.89 -17.17
C LYS A 113 -3.95 8.53 -17.79
N GLU A 114 -3.14 8.10 -18.75
CA GLU A 114 -3.32 6.83 -19.45
C GLU A 114 -3.08 5.63 -18.52
N ILE A 115 -1.95 5.62 -17.79
CA ILE A 115 -1.59 4.48 -16.96
C ILE A 115 -2.50 4.35 -15.72
N TYR A 116 -2.89 5.45 -15.09
CA TYR A 116 -3.72 5.43 -13.87
C TYR A 116 -5.22 5.43 -14.15
N ARG A 117 -5.62 5.55 -15.43
CA ARG A 117 -7.02 5.55 -15.87
C ARG A 117 -7.89 6.52 -15.06
N VAL A 118 -7.38 7.73 -14.86
CA VAL A 118 -8.10 8.84 -14.23
C VAL A 118 -8.61 9.82 -15.28
N ASN A 119 -9.59 10.65 -14.91
CA ASN A 119 -10.22 11.57 -15.86
C ASN A 119 -9.28 12.74 -16.21
N LYS A 120 -8.54 13.24 -15.21
CA LYS A 120 -7.62 14.38 -15.34
C LYS A 120 -6.31 14.14 -14.58
N VAL A 121 -5.22 14.68 -15.10
CA VAL A 121 -3.95 14.80 -14.37
C VAL A 121 -3.45 16.22 -14.55
N LEU A 122 -3.14 16.88 -13.43
CA LEU A 122 -2.64 18.25 -13.34
C LEU A 122 -1.41 18.28 -12.44
N TYR A 123 -0.86 19.45 -12.15
CA TYR A 123 0.28 19.58 -11.25
C TYR A 123 -0.11 19.95 -9.82
N THR A 124 0.72 19.58 -8.85
CA THR A 124 0.48 19.87 -7.42
C THR A 124 0.41 21.37 -7.12
N ASP A 125 1.17 22.20 -7.84
CA ASP A 125 1.11 23.66 -7.73
C ASP A 125 -0.22 24.27 -8.24
N GLU A 126 -1.06 23.48 -8.91
CA GLU A 126 -2.33 23.93 -9.50
C GLU A 126 -3.56 23.52 -8.67
N ILE A 127 -3.38 22.77 -7.56
CA ILE A 127 -4.47 22.17 -6.76
C ILE A 127 -5.54 23.20 -6.41
N VAL A 128 -5.14 24.33 -5.81
CA VAL A 128 -6.07 25.34 -5.30
C VAL A 128 -6.96 25.87 -6.42
N HIS A 129 -6.36 26.42 -7.48
CA HIS A 129 -7.07 26.99 -8.62
C HIS A 129 -8.02 25.97 -9.26
N VAL A 130 -7.54 24.76 -9.50
CA VAL A 130 -8.30 23.71 -10.21
C VAL A 130 -9.52 23.26 -9.42
N LEU A 131 -9.39 23.05 -8.12
CA LEU A 131 -10.53 22.62 -7.30
C LEU A 131 -11.59 23.72 -7.19
N PHE A 132 -11.17 24.99 -7.08
CA PHE A 132 -12.10 26.13 -7.11
C PHE A 132 -12.85 26.25 -8.45
N ASP A 133 -12.16 26.11 -9.58
CA ASP A 133 -12.77 26.18 -10.91
C ASP A 133 -13.81 25.07 -11.15
N LEU A 134 -13.51 23.87 -10.65
CA LEU A 134 -14.38 22.71 -10.80
C LEU A 134 -15.55 22.72 -9.81
N TYR A 135 -15.39 23.34 -8.65
CA TYR A 135 -16.44 23.40 -7.65
C TYR A 135 -17.64 24.21 -8.15
N LYS A 136 -18.82 23.58 -8.15
CA LYS A 136 -20.10 24.21 -8.58
C LYS A 136 -21.05 24.52 -7.42
N GLY A 137 -20.60 24.31 -6.17
CA GLY A 137 -21.37 24.63 -4.98
C GLY A 137 -21.37 26.12 -4.67
N LYS A 138 -22.03 26.48 -3.56
CA LYS A 138 -21.99 27.85 -3.01
C LYS A 138 -20.98 27.87 -1.86
N GLY A 139 -20.20 28.95 -1.76
CA GLY A 139 -19.17 29.08 -0.73
C GLY A 139 -17.86 28.42 -1.16
N ASP A 140 -17.01 28.15 -0.17
CA ASP A 140 -15.70 27.55 -0.40
C ASP A 140 -15.83 26.06 -0.69
N PRO A 141 -14.96 25.47 -1.54
CA PRO A 141 -15.03 24.04 -1.84
C PRO A 141 -14.80 23.19 -0.57
N LEU A 142 -15.62 22.15 -0.41
CA LEU A 142 -15.49 21.19 0.69
C LEU A 142 -14.53 20.05 0.32
N LEU A 143 -13.57 19.78 1.19
CA LEU A 143 -12.68 18.62 1.13
C LEU A 143 -13.05 17.59 2.19
N PHE A 144 -13.34 16.36 1.77
CA PHE A 144 -13.39 15.20 2.64
C PHE A 144 -11.98 14.63 2.75
N LEU A 145 -11.35 14.81 3.92
CA LEU A 145 -9.97 14.39 4.17
C LEU A 145 -9.94 13.08 4.96
N LEU A 146 -8.90 12.29 4.74
CA LEU A 146 -8.69 11.06 5.47
C LEU A 146 -8.11 11.37 6.85
N HIS A 147 -8.92 11.21 7.89
CA HIS A 147 -8.48 11.31 9.27
C HIS A 147 -9.29 10.34 10.13
N GLY A 148 -8.59 9.47 10.84
CA GLY A 148 -9.22 8.47 11.69
C GLY A 148 -8.23 7.49 12.27
N LEU A 149 -8.63 6.89 13.39
CA LEU A 149 -7.82 6.01 14.22
C LEU A 149 -7.70 4.62 13.58
N ASN A 150 -6.47 4.18 13.31
CA ASN A 150 -6.17 2.78 13.08
C ASN A 150 -6.16 2.05 14.44
N THR A 151 -7.00 1.03 14.59
CA THR A 151 -7.25 0.37 15.87
C THR A 151 -6.15 -0.59 16.31
N ASP A 152 -5.24 -0.98 15.42
CA ASP A 152 -4.11 -1.86 15.75
C ASP A 152 -2.90 -1.05 16.23
N SER A 153 -2.61 0.06 15.54
CA SER A 153 -1.44 0.92 15.82
C SER A 153 -1.72 2.07 16.77
N GLU A 154 -2.99 2.35 17.06
CA GLU A 154 -3.47 3.51 17.82
C GLU A 154 -3.06 4.87 17.22
N LYS A 155 -2.68 4.89 15.94
CA LYS A 155 -2.30 6.11 15.21
C LYS A 155 -3.45 6.63 14.37
N PHE A 156 -3.53 7.94 14.26
CA PHE A 156 -4.43 8.58 13.31
C PHE A 156 -3.78 8.64 11.92
N SER A 157 -4.58 8.38 10.89
CA SER A 157 -4.22 8.72 9.51
C SER A 157 -3.97 10.22 9.40
N LYS A 158 -2.90 10.59 8.67
CA LYS A 158 -2.52 11.98 8.46
C LYS A 158 -3.44 12.57 7.37
N PRO A 159 -4.24 13.62 7.66
CA PRO A 159 -5.02 14.30 6.63
C PRO A 159 -4.09 14.98 5.61
N ALA A 160 -4.58 15.14 4.38
CA ALA A 160 -3.83 15.81 3.33
C ALA A 160 -3.53 17.27 3.72
N GLU A 161 -2.31 17.72 3.42
CA GLU A 161 -1.86 19.09 3.64
C GLU A 161 -1.24 19.63 2.35
N PHE A 162 -1.53 20.90 2.02
CA PHE A 162 -0.91 21.64 0.93
C PHE A 162 -1.06 23.14 1.16
N GLN A 163 -0.22 23.94 0.51
CA GLN A 163 -0.30 25.40 0.60
C GLN A 163 -1.63 25.91 0.04
N GLY A 164 -2.38 26.70 0.82
CA GLY A 164 -3.70 27.23 0.41
C GLY A 164 -4.89 26.39 0.88
N ILE A 165 -4.67 25.27 1.56
CA ILE A 165 -5.74 24.41 2.09
C ILE A 165 -6.66 25.13 3.08
N GLU A 166 -6.19 26.20 3.72
CA GLU A 166 -6.96 27.05 4.63
C GLU A 166 -8.14 27.78 3.96
N SER A 167 -8.13 27.87 2.62
CA SER A 167 -9.22 28.46 1.83
C SER A 167 -10.33 27.45 1.51
N PHE A 168 -10.27 26.23 2.07
CA PHE A 168 -11.24 25.17 1.86
C PHE A 168 -12.00 24.85 3.15
N GLU A 169 -13.28 24.50 3.02
CA GLU A 169 -13.98 23.79 4.08
C GLU A 169 -13.41 22.36 4.19
N ARG A 170 -13.31 21.84 5.42
CA ARG A 170 -12.67 20.54 5.68
C ARG A 170 -13.57 19.67 6.55
N ASP A 171 -13.84 18.47 6.06
CA ASP A 171 -14.50 17.39 6.80
C ASP A 171 -13.46 16.31 7.10
N LEU A 172 -13.22 16.07 8.39
CA LEU A 172 -12.23 15.10 8.88
C LEU A 172 -12.87 13.79 9.36
N ASP A 173 -14.19 13.71 9.42
CA ASP A 173 -14.89 12.65 10.15
C ASP A 173 -15.60 11.66 9.21
N THR A 174 -16.00 12.12 8.03
CA THR A 174 -16.86 11.35 7.12
C THR A 174 -16.09 10.32 6.32
N LEU A 175 -14.92 10.67 5.77
CA LEU A 175 -14.24 9.82 4.77
C LEU A 175 -13.70 8.52 5.37
N HIS A 176 -13.00 8.60 6.50
CA HIS A 176 -12.29 7.47 7.07
C HIS A 176 -13.17 6.24 7.34
N PRO A 177 -14.29 6.31 8.09
CA PRO A 177 -15.09 5.13 8.36
C PRO A 177 -15.67 4.50 7.09
N ILE A 178 -16.06 5.31 6.11
CA ILE A 178 -16.63 4.84 4.85
C ILE A 178 -15.57 4.16 3.98
N LEU A 179 -14.40 4.78 3.84
CA LEU A 179 -13.32 4.24 3.03
C LEU A 179 -12.68 3.01 3.69
N ALA A 180 -12.58 2.98 5.01
CA ALA A 180 -12.17 1.79 5.75
C ALA A 180 -13.11 0.61 5.47
N GLU A 181 -14.43 0.81 5.53
CA GLU A 181 -15.42 -0.23 5.23
C GLU A 181 -15.31 -0.72 3.77
N CYS A 182 -15.02 0.19 2.83
CA CYS A 182 -14.77 -0.20 1.45
C CYS A 182 -13.58 -1.16 1.33
N ARG A 183 -12.52 -1.00 2.14
CA ARG A 183 -11.34 -1.87 2.14
C ARG A 183 -11.59 -3.22 2.82
N VAL A 184 -12.64 -3.38 3.62
CA VAL A 184 -12.97 -4.66 4.29
C VAL A 184 -13.37 -5.72 3.27
N ILE A 185 -14.26 -5.38 2.33
CA ILE A 185 -14.81 -6.33 1.34
C ILE A 185 -14.05 -6.24 0.02
N LYS A 186 -13.35 -7.31 -0.37
CA LYS A 186 -12.47 -7.31 -1.55
C LYS A 186 -13.28 -7.59 -2.83
N SER A 187 -12.94 -6.88 -3.90
CA SER A 187 -13.40 -7.17 -5.26
C SER A 187 -12.71 -8.42 -5.83
N THR A 188 -13.25 -8.97 -6.92
CA THR A 188 -12.63 -10.12 -7.61
C THR A 188 -11.23 -9.79 -8.14
N LEU A 189 -10.99 -8.54 -8.57
CA LEU A 189 -9.66 -8.11 -9.04
C LEU A 189 -8.66 -8.07 -7.88
N GLU A 190 -9.06 -7.59 -6.70
CA GLU A 190 -8.23 -7.61 -5.49
C GLU A 190 -7.96 -9.04 -5.01
N LEU A 191 -8.98 -9.90 -5.01
CA LEU A 191 -8.83 -11.30 -4.63
C LEU A 191 -7.87 -12.05 -5.55
N ALA A 192 -7.83 -11.74 -6.85
CA ALA A 192 -6.87 -12.34 -7.77
C ALA A 192 -5.42 -11.99 -7.42
N LEU A 193 -5.15 -10.75 -7.00
CA LEU A 193 -3.82 -10.32 -6.56
C LEU A 193 -3.44 -10.95 -5.21
N ILE A 194 -4.38 -10.98 -4.26
CA ILE A 194 -4.19 -11.69 -2.98
C ILE A 194 -3.89 -13.17 -3.23
N GLN A 195 -4.62 -13.83 -4.13
CA GLN A 195 -4.42 -15.25 -4.44
C GLN A 195 -3.01 -15.49 -4.98
N PHE A 196 -2.56 -14.69 -5.95
CA PHE A 196 -1.20 -14.80 -6.49
C PHE A 196 -0.14 -14.65 -5.38
N ALA A 197 -0.35 -13.70 -4.49
CA ALA A 197 0.56 -13.49 -3.38
C ALA A 197 0.62 -14.67 -2.40
N ASN A 198 -0.53 -15.29 -2.12
CA ASN A 198 -0.59 -16.52 -1.33
C ASN A 198 0.12 -17.67 -2.05
N ASP A 199 -0.07 -17.81 -3.37
CA ASP A 199 0.54 -18.87 -4.17
C ASP A 199 2.06 -18.78 -4.15
N ILE A 200 2.62 -17.59 -4.40
CA ILE A 200 4.07 -17.40 -4.44
C ILE A 200 4.74 -17.56 -3.07
N SER A 201 4.06 -17.09 -2.00
CA SER A 201 4.51 -17.28 -0.61
C SER A 201 4.50 -18.74 -0.20
N SER A 202 3.44 -19.46 -0.59
CA SER A 202 3.31 -20.89 -0.33
C SER A 202 4.43 -21.67 -1.03
N GLU A 203 4.76 -21.30 -2.28
CA GLU A 203 5.88 -21.91 -2.99
C GLU A 203 7.23 -21.60 -2.31
N ALA A 204 7.45 -20.36 -1.89
CA ALA A 204 8.64 -19.95 -1.14
C ALA A 204 8.79 -20.72 0.18
N HIS A 205 7.70 -20.91 0.90
CA HIS A 205 7.65 -21.74 2.10
C HIS A 205 8.03 -23.20 1.83
N VAL A 206 7.49 -23.78 0.76
CA VAL A 206 7.84 -25.15 0.34
C VAL A 206 9.33 -25.25 0.01
N GLU A 207 9.90 -24.24 -0.64
CA GLU A 207 11.34 -24.20 -0.93
C GLU A 207 12.18 -24.13 0.35
N VAL A 208 11.82 -23.26 1.30
CA VAL A 208 12.47 -23.21 2.61
C VAL A 208 12.42 -24.56 3.33
N MET A 209 11.26 -25.23 3.34
CA MET A 209 11.08 -26.54 3.97
C MET A 209 11.91 -27.64 3.31
N ARG A 210 12.13 -27.58 1.99
CA ARG A 210 12.98 -28.53 1.25
C ARG A 210 14.46 -28.33 1.54
N SER A 211 14.87 -27.07 1.71
CA SER A 211 16.27 -26.68 1.77
C SER A 211 16.83 -26.59 3.18
N ILE A 212 15.98 -26.45 4.21
CA ILE A 212 16.39 -26.34 5.61
C ILE A 212 17.23 -27.55 6.07
N LYS A 213 18.33 -27.27 6.77
CA LYS A 213 19.26 -28.26 7.34
C LYS A 213 19.75 -27.81 8.72
N VAL A 214 20.01 -28.79 9.59
CA VAL A 214 20.65 -28.55 10.89
C VAL A 214 21.97 -27.82 10.67
N GLY A 215 22.26 -26.83 11.52
CA GLY A 215 23.44 -25.98 11.40
C GLY A 215 23.20 -24.69 10.62
N MET A 216 22.09 -24.56 9.89
CA MET A 216 21.69 -23.28 9.29
C MET A 216 21.24 -22.28 10.34
N LYS A 217 21.42 -20.99 10.04
CA LYS A 217 20.84 -19.87 10.78
C LYS A 217 19.43 -19.58 10.29
N GLU A 218 18.58 -19.09 11.18
CA GLU A 218 17.22 -18.65 10.87
C GLU A 218 17.17 -17.62 9.72
N TYR A 219 18.06 -16.62 9.70
CA TYR A 219 18.12 -15.61 8.64
C TYR A 219 18.47 -16.20 7.26
N GLN A 220 19.08 -17.39 7.20
CA GLN A 220 19.32 -18.05 5.92
C GLN A 220 17.99 -18.53 5.31
N LEU A 221 17.04 -18.93 6.17
CA LEU A 221 15.69 -19.32 5.74
C LEU A 221 14.88 -18.10 5.30
N GLU A 222 14.97 -17.00 6.04
CA GLU A 222 14.43 -15.68 5.66
C GLU A 222 14.95 -15.27 4.27
N SER A 223 16.28 -15.32 4.07
CA SER A 223 16.91 -14.97 2.80
C SER A 223 16.41 -15.83 1.64
N MET A 224 16.18 -17.13 1.87
CA MET A 224 15.62 -18.02 0.85
C MET A 224 14.17 -17.69 0.50
N PHE A 225 13.35 -17.40 1.52
CA PHE A 225 11.96 -17.01 1.33
C PHE A 225 11.86 -15.71 0.50
N LEU A 226 12.56 -14.67 0.95
CA LEU A 226 12.58 -13.36 0.28
C LEU A 226 13.15 -13.44 -1.14
N HIS A 227 14.18 -14.26 -1.34
CA HIS A 227 14.72 -14.49 -2.68
C HIS A 227 13.68 -15.11 -3.59
N HIS A 228 12.96 -16.14 -3.15
CA HIS A 228 11.96 -16.83 -3.98
C HIS A 228 10.81 -15.89 -4.37
N THR A 229 10.25 -15.16 -3.40
CA THR A 229 9.10 -14.28 -3.60
C THR A 229 9.46 -13.08 -4.47
N TYR A 230 10.66 -12.51 -4.32
CA TYR A 230 11.12 -11.46 -5.21
C TYR A 230 11.48 -12.01 -6.60
N PHE A 231 12.35 -13.01 -6.69
CA PHE A 231 12.89 -13.49 -7.96
C PHE A 231 11.81 -14.03 -8.91
N PHE A 232 10.85 -14.80 -8.39
CA PHE A 232 9.77 -15.38 -9.19
C PHE A 232 8.47 -14.56 -9.14
N GLY A 233 8.18 -13.91 -8.00
CA GLY A 233 6.95 -13.15 -7.80
C GLY A 233 7.02 -11.65 -8.09
N GLY A 234 8.22 -11.10 -8.28
CA GLY A 234 8.42 -9.65 -8.41
C GLY A 234 8.12 -8.89 -7.11
N CYS A 235 7.98 -9.57 -5.98
CA CYS A 235 7.65 -8.98 -4.68
C CYS A 235 8.86 -8.24 -4.08
N ARG A 236 9.07 -6.99 -4.51
CA ARG A 236 10.18 -6.16 -4.04
C ARG A 236 10.07 -5.76 -2.56
N HIS A 237 8.85 -5.74 -2.03
CA HIS A 237 8.58 -5.45 -0.62
C HIS A 237 8.07 -6.71 0.08
N CYS A 238 8.42 -6.80 1.36
CA CYS A 238 7.85 -7.73 2.32
C CYS A 238 6.75 -7.02 3.12
N SER A 239 5.66 -7.71 3.40
CA SER A 239 4.47 -7.16 4.09
C SER A 239 4.78 -6.73 5.52
N TYR A 240 5.62 -7.52 6.18
CA TYR A 240 6.21 -7.25 7.49
C TYR A 240 7.55 -8.00 7.62
N THR A 241 8.28 -7.75 8.70
CA THR A 241 9.58 -8.42 8.96
C THR A 241 9.40 -9.92 9.14
N CYS A 242 10.13 -10.72 8.36
CA CYS A 242 10.04 -12.19 8.43
C CYS A 242 10.31 -12.73 9.84
N ILE A 243 9.45 -13.66 10.28
CA ILE A 243 9.54 -14.29 11.61
C ILE A 243 10.09 -15.71 11.44
N CYS A 244 11.41 -15.88 11.41
CA CYS A 244 12.05 -17.19 11.24
C CYS A 244 12.45 -17.78 12.60
N ALA A 245 11.54 -18.50 13.24
CA ALA A 245 11.73 -18.97 14.61
C ALA A 245 11.96 -20.48 14.74
N THR A 246 13.00 -20.88 15.49
CA THR A 246 13.37 -22.28 15.76
C THR A 246 13.51 -22.58 17.25
N GLY A 247 13.13 -23.80 17.65
CA GLY A 247 13.17 -24.22 19.05
C GLY A 247 12.29 -23.33 19.94
N GLU A 248 12.83 -22.83 21.06
CA GLU A 248 12.11 -21.94 21.98
C GLU A 248 11.77 -20.56 21.39
N ASN A 249 12.41 -20.11 20.31
CA ASN A 249 12.01 -18.88 19.64
C ASN A 249 10.60 -19.02 19.04
N GLY A 250 10.17 -20.25 18.75
CA GLY A 250 8.85 -20.54 18.19
C GLY A 250 7.67 -20.16 19.08
N SER A 251 7.91 -19.81 20.35
CA SER A 251 6.90 -19.26 21.26
C SER A 251 6.91 -17.72 21.38
N VAL A 252 7.77 -17.03 20.62
CA VAL A 252 7.82 -15.56 20.58
C VAL A 252 7.09 -15.08 19.32
N LEU A 253 5.90 -14.49 19.50
CA LEU A 253 4.96 -14.24 18.40
C LEU A 253 5.53 -13.32 17.31
N HIS A 254 6.23 -12.25 17.68
CA HIS A 254 6.86 -11.30 16.75
C HIS A 254 8.40 -11.36 16.82
N TYR A 255 8.98 -12.56 16.83
CA TYR A 255 10.43 -12.75 16.68
C TYR A 255 10.92 -12.21 15.31
N GLY A 256 12.23 -12.01 15.12
CA GLY A 256 12.81 -11.56 13.84
C GLY A 256 13.03 -10.05 13.71
N HIS A 257 12.49 -9.25 14.62
CA HIS A 257 12.80 -7.81 14.69
C HIS A 257 14.29 -7.56 15.04
N ALA A 258 14.73 -6.30 14.93
CA ALA A 258 16.15 -5.94 15.03
C ALA A 258 16.88 -6.41 16.31
N ALA A 259 16.20 -6.54 17.45
CA ALA A 259 16.82 -7.01 18.70
C ALA A 259 16.74 -8.53 18.91
N ALA A 260 16.06 -9.24 17.99
CA ALA A 260 15.94 -10.69 17.97
C ALA A 260 15.97 -11.19 16.49
N PRO A 261 17.08 -10.97 15.76
CA PRO A 261 17.08 -10.77 14.32
C PRO A 261 17.25 -12.06 13.52
N ASN A 262 16.49 -13.11 13.83
CA ASN A 262 16.58 -14.40 13.15
C ASN A 262 18.01 -14.98 13.15
N ASP A 263 18.73 -14.91 14.28
CA ASP A 263 20.15 -15.25 14.33
C ASP A 263 20.45 -16.58 15.03
N LYS A 264 19.44 -17.38 15.40
CA LYS A 264 19.69 -18.67 16.05
C LYS A 264 20.10 -19.74 15.05
N ILE A 265 20.98 -20.63 15.48
CA ILE A 265 21.36 -21.83 14.72
C ILE A 265 20.32 -22.93 14.96
N LEU A 266 19.78 -23.49 13.88
CA LEU A 266 18.91 -24.65 13.91
C LEU A 266 19.65 -25.87 14.45
N ARG A 267 19.15 -26.42 15.56
CA ARG A 267 19.70 -27.62 16.23
C ARG A 267 18.68 -28.75 16.24
N VAL A 268 19.17 -29.99 16.37
CA VAL A 268 18.31 -31.15 16.64
C VAL A 268 17.90 -31.12 18.12
N ARG A 269 16.61 -31.27 18.42
CA ARG A 269 16.17 -31.57 19.78
C ARG A 269 16.40 -33.07 20.07
N PRO A 270 17.06 -33.44 21.18
CA PRO A 270 17.03 -34.82 21.65
C PRO A 270 15.64 -35.09 22.25
N ARG A 271 14.73 -35.71 21.50
CA ARG A 271 13.56 -36.42 22.06
C ARG A 271 13.66 -37.91 21.74
N PRO A 272 13.28 -38.81 22.68
CA PRO A 272 13.25 -40.23 22.40
C PRO A 272 12.11 -40.52 21.42
N ARG A 273 12.46 -41.05 20.24
CA ARG A 273 11.57 -41.60 19.20
C ARG A 273 10.62 -40.60 18.51
N LYS A 274 11.22 -39.76 17.65
CA LYS A 274 10.79 -39.37 16.28
C LYS A 274 11.53 -38.07 15.96
N MET A 275 12.45 -38.10 14.98
CA MET A 275 13.09 -36.89 14.47
C MET A 275 12.04 -36.04 13.75
N THR A 276 11.38 -35.13 14.46
CA THR A 276 10.63 -34.03 13.85
C THR A 276 11.50 -32.78 13.90
N ARG A 277 11.77 -32.18 12.73
CA ARG A 277 12.36 -30.85 12.63
C ARG A 277 11.28 -29.86 13.07
N GLU A 278 11.44 -29.22 14.23
CA GLU A 278 10.54 -28.15 14.66
C GLU A 278 11.00 -26.85 13.95
N TRP A 279 10.30 -26.51 12.88
CA TRP A 279 10.31 -25.18 12.26
C TRP A 279 8.89 -24.63 12.39
N ASN A 280 8.75 -23.49 13.07
CA ASN A 280 7.53 -22.70 13.00
C ASN A 280 7.71 -21.78 11.80
N ALA A 281 6.73 -21.80 10.91
CA ALA A 281 6.85 -21.19 9.60
C ALA A 281 7.31 -19.72 9.66
N CYS A 282 8.05 -19.28 8.64
CA CYS A 282 8.28 -17.87 8.36
C CYS A 282 6.94 -17.21 8.07
N GLN A 283 6.16 -16.84 9.08
CA GLN A 283 4.86 -16.23 8.81
C GLN A 283 5.11 -15.02 7.92
N ASP A 284 4.48 -15.00 6.75
CA ASP A 284 4.32 -13.83 5.92
C ASP A 284 2.94 -13.87 5.27
N GLU A 285 2.13 -12.84 5.52
CA GLU A 285 0.95 -12.55 4.71
C GLU A 285 1.40 -11.66 3.56
N LEU A 286 2.09 -12.22 2.55
CA LEU A 286 2.36 -11.43 1.35
C LEU A 286 1.04 -11.06 0.72
N THR A 287 0.82 -9.76 0.64
CA THR A 287 -0.08 -9.15 -0.32
C THR A 287 0.77 -8.60 -1.46
N GLY A 288 1.21 -9.54 -2.29
CA GLY A 288 1.86 -9.32 -3.56
C GLY A 288 1.05 -8.33 -4.39
N THR A 289 1.76 -7.32 -4.89
CA THR A 289 1.27 -6.07 -5.47
C THR A 289 0.60 -5.15 -4.45
N THR A 290 1.43 -4.28 -3.87
CA THR A 290 1.29 -2.88 -3.39
C THR A 290 -0.09 -2.25 -3.08
N LEU A 291 -1.21 -2.97 -3.11
CA LEU A 291 -2.54 -2.41 -3.38
C LEU A 291 -3.63 -2.98 -2.48
N VAL A 292 -3.40 -4.09 -1.79
CA VAL A 292 -4.48 -4.79 -1.10
C VAL A 292 -3.99 -5.27 0.26
N ALA A 293 -4.45 -4.62 1.33
CA ALA A 293 -4.21 -4.98 2.74
C ALA A 293 -2.77 -4.74 3.27
N SER A 294 -2.58 -3.54 3.79
CA SER A 294 -2.13 -3.38 5.18
C SER A 294 -3.32 -2.79 5.94
N SER A 295 -3.67 -3.33 7.12
CA SER A 295 -4.81 -2.89 7.92
C SER A 295 -4.85 -1.38 8.12
#